data_AF-A0A2M7NWG6-F1
#
_entry.id   AF-A0A2M7NWG6-F1
#
_cell.length_a   1.000
_cell.length_b   1.000
_cell.length_c   1.000
_cell.angle_alpha   90.00
_cell.angle_beta   90.00
_cell.angle_gamma   90.00
#
_symmetry.space_group_name_H-M   'P 1'
#
loop_
_entity.id
_entity.type
_entity.pdbx_description
1 polymer ?
#
loop_
_entity_poly.entity_id
_entity_poly.type
_entity_poly.pdbx_seq_one_letter_code
_entity_poly.pdbx_strand_id
1 'polypeptide(L)'
;MPAVHGLSSLVPEGSHPVRKDDKGQEALSSSPHKAERDNTEMNSEEKTKLGLAEGWMSIGLNALLFGAKYAAGVSSASAAIKTDAWHTLSDSVTSAIVVFSFWFAAHKADRKHPFGHGGAESIGAVIIATLLAVVAFGCLKESFVKITSGSHPDYPLWAIWIVGLSIIVKEAMARFAFWAGDKTGSAALRADGWHHRSDAVTSALVLLSILICGTFALIDGLVGIAIALFIFHAAYAIIKDVSGSILGAAPSNEIKDRITAVVKAQSGESAGIHHLHIHRYGDHIEATFHMRFAPGISLAEAHERATGIENAVRDELGIEPTIHIEPQMESEGRAR
;
A
#
# COMPACT_ATOMS: atom_id res chain seq x y z
N MET A 1 -32.86 11.09 -71.45
CA MET A 1 -31.78 10.51 -72.28
C MET A 1 -32.16 10.67 -73.74
N PRO A 2 -31.21 10.86 -74.68
CA PRO A 2 -29.81 11.33 -74.52
C PRO A 2 -29.84 12.89 -74.39
N ALA A 3 -29.04 13.79 -74.98
CA ALA A 3 -27.76 13.84 -75.74
C ALA A 3 -27.18 15.30 -75.65
N VAL A 4 -25.94 15.53 -76.16
CA VAL A 4 -25.32 16.87 -76.46
C VAL A 4 -25.01 17.73 -75.21
N HIS A 5 -23.83 18.33 -74.98
CA HIS A 5 -22.44 18.20 -75.47
C HIS A 5 -21.53 18.82 -74.36
N GLY A 6 -20.19 18.77 -74.37
CA GLY A 6 -19.19 18.17 -75.27
C GLY A 6 -17.81 18.83 -75.05
N LEU A 7 -16.72 18.23 -75.59
CA LEU A 7 -15.34 18.79 -75.71
C LEU A 7 -14.58 19.07 -74.37
N SER A 8 -13.24 18.90 -74.23
CA SER A 8 -12.17 18.36 -75.08
C SER A 8 -10.92 17.92 -74.25
N SER A 9 -10.06 17.05 -74.84
CA SER A 9 -8.58 16.92 -74.67
C SER A 9 -7.90 17.25 -73.31
N LEU A 10 -7.33 16.28 -72.57
CA LEU A 10 -6.00 15.61 -72.72
C LEU A 10 -4.78 16.29 -72.03
N VAL A 11 -4.43 15.79 -70.83
CA VAL A 11 -3.12 15.24 -70.36
C VAL A 11 -1.84 15.66 -71.12
N PRO A 12 -0.79 16.16 -70.41
CA PRO A 12 0.40 15.32 -70.17
C PRO A 12 1.04 15.42 -68.76
N GLU A 13 2.09 14.60 -68.57
CA GLU A 13 2.82 14.31 -67.32
C GLU A 13 3.75 15.44 -66.82
N GLY A 14 4.33 15.26 -65.62
CA GLY A 14 5.34 16.17 -65.03
C GLY A 14 6.70 15.51 -64.79
N SER A 15 7.71 16.31 -64.45
CA SER A 15 9.03 15.82 -63.99
C SER A 15 9.79 16.87 -63.16
N HIS A 16 10.62 16.41 -62.21
CA HIS A 16 11.52 17.26 -61.43
C HIS A 16 12.89 17.41 -62.12
N PRO A 17 13.52 18.60 -62.10
CA PRO A 17 14.96 18.78 -62.26
C PRO A 17 15.69 18.78 -60.90
N VAL A 18 17.03 18.66 -60.94
CA VAL A 18 17.90 18.36 -59.78
C VAL A 18 18.94 19.48 -59.54
N ARG A 19 19.15 19.84 -58.26
CA ARG A 19 20.26 20.64 -57.66
C ARG A 19 20.73 21.93 -58.35
N LYS A 20 20.95 22.99 -57.55
CA LYS A 20 22.32 23.37 -57.16
C LYS A 20 22.41 24.31 -55.94
N ASP A 21 23.40 23.98 -55.12
CA ASP A 21 24.29 24.79 -54.28
C ASP A 21 24.31 26.32 -54.46
N ASP A 22 24.28 27.06 -53.34
CA ASP A 22 25.13 28.26 -53.11
C ASP A 22 25.39 28.49 -51.60
N LYS A 23 26.26 29.46 -51.24
CA LYS A 23 26.76 29.75 -49.87
C LYS A 23 26.60 31.21 -49.44
N GLY A 24 26.31 31.41 -48.14
CA GLY A 24 26.94 32.50 -47.35
C GLY A 24 26.02 33.57 -46.76
N GLN A 25 26.59 34.33 -45.80
CA GLN A 25 26.04 35.50 -45.11
C GLN A 25 24.81 35.19 -44.22
N GLU A 26 24.94 34.89 -42.92
CA GLU A 26 25.42 35.72 -41.79
C GLU A 26 24.57 36.96 -41.48
N ALA A 27 23.72 36.86 -40.43
CA ALA A 27 23.38 37.98 -39.55
C ALA A 27 22.77 37.50 -38.21
N LEU A 28 23.59 37.54 -37.16
CA LEU A 28 23.27 37.79 -35.74
C LEU A 28 21.80 37.67 -35.28
N SER A 29 21.50 36.60 -34.52
CA SER A 29 20.51 36.65 -33.44
C SER A 29 20.99 35.77 -32.27
N SER A 30 21.39 36.42 -31.17
CA SER A 30 22.00 35.76 -30.02
C SER A 30 20.99 35.43 -28.93
N SER A 31 20.91 34.16 -28.51
CA SER A 31 20.21 33.76 -27.28
C SER A 31 20.99 32.67 -26.52
N PRO A 32 21.81 33.03 -25.52
CA PRO A 32 22.63 32.07 -24.77
C PRO A 32 21.81 31.42 -23.64
N HIS A 33 20.74 30.69 -23.97
CA HIS A 33 19.86 30.07 -22.97
C HIS A 33 19.44 28.63 -23.27
N LYS A 34 20.38 27.81 -23.77
CA LYS A 34 20.32 26.35 -23.62
C LYS A 34 21.21 25.89 -22.45
N ALA A 35 21.04 26.51 -21.29
CA ALA A 35 21.60 26.00 -20.04
C ALA A 35 20.90 24.67 -19.71
N GLU A 36 21.70 23.63 -19.49
CA GLU A 36 21.22 22.28 -19.20
C GLU A 36 20.37 22.28 -17.93
N ARG A 37 19.07 21.98 -18.08
CA ARG A 37 18.24 21.50 -16.97
C ARG A 37 18.18 19.98 -17.08
N ASP A 38 19.20 19.35 -16.53
CA ASP A 38 19.21 17.92 -16.21
C ASP A 38 18.21 17.64 -15.09
N ASN A 39 16.92 17.66 -15.44
CA ASN A 39 15.87 17.05 -14.65
C ASN A 39 15.88 15.54 -14.97
N THR A 40 16.83 14.80 -14.38
CA THR A 40 16.89 13.33 -14.44
C THR A 40 15.77 12.71 -13.60
N GLU A 41 14.54 12.83 -14.10
CA GLU A 41 13.40 12.02 -13.71
C GLU A 41 13.66 10.58 -14.17
N MET A 42 13.90 9.68 -13.20
CA MET A 42 14.16 8.27 -13.50
C MET A 42 13.00 7.64 -14.28
N ASN A 43 13.35 6.86 -15.31
CA ASN A 43 12.39 6.09 -16.08
C ASN A 43 11.73 5.01 -15.19
N SER A 44 10.52 4.56 -15.55
CA SER A 44 9.75 3.56 -14.80
C SER A 44 10.56 2.29 -14.53
N GLU A 45 11.26 1.77 -15.54
CA GLU A 45 12.17 0.63 -15.39
C GLU A 45 13.25 0.84 -14.34
N GLU A 46 13.83 2.04 -14.24
CA GLU A 46 14.90 2.34 -13.28
C GLU A 46 14.34 2.41 -11.86
N LYS A 47 13.14 2.97 -11.70
CA LYS A 47 12.42 2.96 -10.42
C LYS A 47 12.10 1.54 -9.96
N THR A 48 11.63 0.67 -10.87
CA THR A 48 11.39 -0.75 -10.58
C THR A 48 12.67 -1.50 -10.25
N LYS A 49 13.75 -1.30 -11.03
CA LYS A 49 15.07 -1.91 -10.77
C LYS A 49 15.63 -1.51 -9.41
N LEU A 50 15.51 -0.23 -9.03
CA LEU A 50 15.99 0.26 -7.73
C LEU A 50 15.14 -0.29 -6.57
N GLY A 51 13.80 -0.31 -6.68
CA GLY A 51 12.93 -0.90 -5.65
C GLY A 51 13.12 -2.41 -5.47
N LEU A 52 13.39 -3.15 -6.55
CA LEU A 52 13.74 -4.56 -6.47
C LEU A 52 15.12 -4.79 -5.83
N ALA A 53 16.13 -3.96 -6.17
CA ALA A 53 17.46 -4.06 -5.57
C ALA A 53 17.43 -3.76 -4.06
N GLU A 54 16.60 -2.80 -3.65
CA GLU A 54 16.31 -2.47 -2.25
C GLU A 54 15.69 -3.67 -1.52
N GLY A 55 14.54 -4.18 -1.98
CA GLY A 55 13.85 -5.31 -1.34
C GLY A 55 14.69 -6.60 -1.28
N TRP A 56 15.46 -6.93 -2.33
CA TRP A 56 16.36 -8.09 -2.29
C TRP A 56 17.52 -7.91 -1.30
N MET A 57 18.07 -6.70 -1.19
CA MET A 57 19.08 -6.37 -0.19
C MET A 57 18.49 -6.46 1.22
N SER A 58 17.27 -5.94 1.43
CA SER A 58 16.57 -5.97 2.72
C SER A 58 16.31 -7.41 3.19
N ILE A 59 15.74 -8.26 2.35
CA ILE A 59 15.52 -9.69 2.66
C ILE A 59 16.85 -10.40 2.99
N GLY A 60 17.89 -10.20 2.18
CA GLY A 60 19.20 -10.84 2.39
C GLY A 60 19.89 -10.40 3.68
N LEU A 61 19.86 -9.11 3.99
CA LEU A 61 20.44 -8.57 5.23
C LEU A 61 19.62 -8.96 6.46
N ASN A 62 18.29 -8.92 6.42
CA ASN A 62 17.46 -9.35 7.55
C ASN A 62 17.66 -10.83 7.88
N ALA A 63 17.75 -11.71 6.88
CA ALA A 63 18.07 -13.13 7.09
C ALA A 63 19.46 -13.34 7.73
N LEU A 64 20.48 -12.60 7.28
CA LEU A 64 21.83 -12.65 7.85
C LEU A 64 21.87 -12.11 9.29
N LEU A 65 21.19 -10.98 9.55
CA LEU A 65 21.08 -10.38 10.87
C LEU A 65 20.32 -11.29 11.84
N PHE A 66 19.24 -11.95 11.41
CA PHE A 66 18.55 -12.96 12.22
C PHE A 66 19.52 -14.07 12.66
N GLY A 67 20.25 -14.69 11.73
CA GLY A 67 21.18 -15.77 12.04
C GLY A 67 22.27 -15.34 13.03
N ALA A 68 22.85 -14.16 12.82
CA ALA A 68 23.86 -13.58 13.71
C ALA A 68 23.31 -13.26 15.11
N LYS A 69 22.17 -12.53 15.19
CA LYS A 69 21.51 -12.18 16.45
C LYS A 69 21.07 -13.43 17.21
N TYR A 70 20.49 -14.42 16.53
CA TYR A 70 20.03 -15.66 17.17
C TYR A 70 21.20 -16.45 17.78
N ALA A 71 22.31 -16.59 17.05
CA ALA A 71 23.53 -17.19 17.59
C ALA A 71 24.05 -16.45 18.84
N ALA A 72 24.12 -15.12 18.78
CA ALA A 72 24.53 -14.26 19.89
C ALA A 72 23.59 -14.37 21.12
N GLY A 73 22.28 -14.49 20.90
CA GLY A 73 21.27 -14.61 21.95
C GLY A 73 21.23 -16.01 22.58
N VAL A 74 21.48 -17.07 21.81
CA VAL A 74 21.64 -18.43 22.33
C VAL A 74 22.93 -18.53 23.16
N SER A 75 24.06 -18.04 22.65
CA SER A 75 25.35 -18.13 23.36
C SER A 75 25.40 -17.31 24.65
N SER A 76 24.67 -16.19 24.72
CA SER A 76 24.60 -15.33 25.90
C SER A 76 23.51 -15.72 26.90
N ALA A 77 22.65 -16.67 26.53
CA ALA A 77 21.39 -16.96 27.21
C ALA A 77 20.51 -15.71 27.45
N SER A 78 20.60 -14.69 26.58
CA SER A 78 19.83 -13.45 26.64
C SER A 78 18.45 -13.61 26.01
N ALA A 79 17.41 -13.23 26.76
CA ALA A 79 16.03 -13.19 26.26
C ALA A 79 15.82 -11.97 25.34
N ALA A 80 16.44 -10.82 25.64
CA ALA A 80 16.32 -9.61 24.82
C ALA A 80 16.90 -9.80 23.42
N ILE A 81 18.12 -10.36 23.30
CA ILE A 81 18.76 -10.61 21.99
C ILE A 81 17.99 -11.66 21.18
N LYS A 82 17.50 -12.73 21.81
CA LYS A 82 16.66 -13.73 21.10
C LYS A 82 15.32 -13.15 20.66
N THR A 83 14.71 -12.26 21.44
CA THR A 83 13.48 -11.57 21.05
C THR A 83 13.69 -10.69 19.82
N ASP A 84 14.76 -9.90 19.81
CA ASP A 84 15.17 -9.03 18.70
C ASP A 84 15.62 -9.82 17.44
N ALA A 85 16.17 -11.02 17.62
CA ALA A 85 16.40 -11.97 16.53
C ALA A 85 15.08 -12.46 15.93
N TRP A 86 14.15 -12.98 16.75
CA TRP A 86 12.85 -13.48 16.29
C TRP A 86 11.98 -12.39 15.65
N HIS A 87 12.08 -11.14 16.11
CA HIS A 87 11.50 -9.98 15.42
C HIS A 87 12.06 -9.87 14.00
N THR A 88 13.39 -9.81 13.86
CA THR A 88 14.09 -9.67 12.56
C THR A 88 13.74 -10.80 11.57
N LEU A 89 13.51 -12.03 12.05
CA LEU A 89 12.98 -13.11 11.20
C LEU A 89 11.51 -12.90 10.83
N SER A 90 10.68 -12.47 11.80
CA SER A 90 9.26 -12.22 11.58
C SER A 90 9.07 -11.19 10.49
N ASP A 91 9.80 -10.08 10.52
CA ASP A 91 9.77 -9.02 9.49
C ASP A 91 10.03 -9.57 8.08
N SER A 92 10.94 -10.55 7.97
CA SER A 92 11.28 -11.21 6.70
C SER A 92 10.14 -12.12 6.20
N VAL A 93 9.48 -12.84 7.12
CA VAL A 93 8.35 -13.73 6.81
C VAL A 93 7.07 -12.94 6.50
N THR A 94 6.80 -11.87 7.25
CA THR A 94 5.64 -11.00 7.03
C THR A 94 5.79 -10.26 5.70
N SER A 95 6.99 -9.76 5.35
CA SER A 95 7.27 -9.18 4.04
C SER A 95 6.99 -10.15 2.88
N ALA A 96 7.39 -11.41 3.01
CA ALA A 96 7.07 -12.44 2.01
C ALA A 96 5.55 -12.71 1.90
N ILE A 97 4.82 -12.70 3.02
CA ILE A 97 3.36 -12.83 3.03
C ILE A 97 2.69 -11.61 2.39
N VAL A 98 3.16 -10.38 2.67
CA VAL A 98 2.66 -9.14 2.04
C VAL A 98 2.79 -9.22 0.53
N VAL A 99 3.98 -9.58 0.01
CA VAL A 99 4.22 -9.71 -1.44
C VAL A 99 3.30 -10.77 -2.06
N PHE A 100 3.14 -11.93 -1.43
CA PHE A 100 2.23 -12.97 -1.92
C PHE A 100 0.75 -12.54 -1.88
N SER A 101 0.32 -11.86 -0.81
CA SER A 101 -1.05 -11.38 -0.64
C SER A 101 -1.42 -10.32 -1.67
N PHE A 102 -0.55 -9.32 -1.91
CA PHE A 102 -0.77 -8.34 -2.98
C PHE A 102 -0.75 -8.99 -4.38
N TRP A 103 0.18 -9.90 -4.65
CA TRP A 103 0.23 -10.63 -5.92
C TRP A 103 -1.05 -11.42 -6.19
N PHE A 104 -1.60 -12.09 -5.16
CA PHE A 104 -2.86 -12.80 -5.27
C PHE A 104 -4.06 -11.84 -5.38
N ALA A 105 -4.11 -10.78 -4.57
CA ALA A 105 -5.16 -9.76 -4.60
C ALA A 105 -5.30 -9.04 -5.94
N ALA A 106 -4.18 -8.78 -6.62
CA ALA A 106 -4.12 -8.17 -7.96
C ALA A 106 -4.73 -9.04 -9.08
N HIS A 107 -5.15 -10.28 -8.80
CA HIS A 107 -5.87 -11.09 -9.77
C HIS A 107 -7.31 -10.57 -9.94
N LYS A 108 -7.67 -10.24 -11.19
CA LYS A 108 -9.02 -9.79 -11.57
C LYS A 108 -10.09 -10.81 -11.18
N ALA A 109 -11.34 -10.34 -11.13
CA ALA A 109 -12.52 -11.17 -10.90
C ALA A 109 -12.60 -12.37 -11.84
N ASP A 110 -13.03 -13.51 -11.29
CA ASP A 110 -13.22 -14.76 -12.03
C ASP A 110 -14.55 -15.44 -11.66
N ARG A 111 -14.83 -16.61 -12.24
CA ARG A 111 -16.10 -17.34 -12.04
C ARG A 111 -16.29 -17.94 -10.63
N LYS A 112 -15.27 -17.95 -9.79
CA LYS A 112 -15.32 -18.34 -8.37
C LYS A 112 -15.31 -17.11 -7.45
N HIS A 113 -14.62 -16.05 -7.87
CA HIS A 113 -14.42 -14.81 -7.12
C HIS A 113 -14.96 -13.62 -7.94
N PRO A 114 -16.28 -13.43 -8.04
CA PRO A 114 -16.89 -12.42 -8.90
C PRO A 114 -16.57 -10.98 -8.49
N PHE A 115 -16.26 -10.74 -7.21
CA PHE A 115 -15.83 -9.44 -6.68
C PHE A 115 -14.30 -9.23 -6.67
N GLY A 116 -13.55 -10.09 -7.38
CA GLY A 116 -12.08 -10.06 -7.37
C GLY A 116 -11.44 -10.75 -6.16
N HIS A 117 -10.12 -10.68 -6.09
CA HIS A 117 -9.31 -11.36 -5.07
C HIS A 117 -8.83 -10.46 -3.92
N GLY A 118 -9.22 -9.17 -3.90
CA GLY A 118 -8.70 -8.16 -2.97
C GLY A 118 -8.83 -8.47 -1.48
N GLY A 119 -9.80 -9.32 -1.09
CA GLY A 119 -9.90 -9.83 0.29
C GLY A 119 -8.67 -10.61 0.78
N ALA A 120 -7.79 -11.07 -0.12
CA ALA A 120 -6.56 -11.76 0.23
C ALA A 120 -5.52 -10.88 0.96
N GLU A 121 -5.57 -9.56 0.82
CA GLU A 121 -4.77 -8.63 1.63
C GLU A 121 -5.19 -8.68 3.10
N SER A 122 -6.50 -8.65 3.37
CA SER A 122 -7.04 -8.79 4.73
C SER A 122 -6.71 -10.16 5.34
N ILE A 123 -6.78 -11.24 4.54
CA ILE A 123 -6.37 -12.58 4.98
C ILE A 123 -4.87 -12.62 5.31
N GLY A 124 -4.03 -12.03 4.45
CA GLY A 124 -2.59 -11.92 4.66
C GLY A 124 -2.24 -11.19 5.95
N ALA A 125 -2.88 -10.04 6.19
CA ALA A 125 -2.72 -9.24 7.41
C ALA A 125 -3.12 -10.02 8.68
N VAL A 126 -4.21 -10.81 8.63
CA VAL A 126 -4.59 -11.68 9.76
C VAL A 126 -3.55 -12.78 10.01
N ILE A 127 -2.99 -13.39 8.95
CA ILE A 127 -1.90 -14.38 9.08
C ILE A 127 -0.66 -13.73 9.69
N ILE A 128 -0.26 -12.56 9.20
CA ILE A 128 0.86 -11.75 9.70
C ILE A 128 0.72 -11.45 11.20
N ALA A 129 -0.43 -10.90 11.60
CA ALA A 129 -0.69 -10.59 13.01
C ALA A 129 -0.72 -11.85 13.90
N THR A 130 -1.25 -12.97 13.38
CA THR A 130 -1.23 -14.26 14.09
C THR A 130 0.20 -14.76 14.31
N LEU A 131 1.07 -14.68 13.30
CA LEU A 131 2.48 -15.06 13.42
C LEU A 131 3.24 -14.16 14.40
N LEU A 132 3.03 -12.84 14.32
CA LEU A 132 3.61 -11.88 15.27
C LEU A 132 3.16 -12.16 16.71
N ALA A 133 1.89 -12.49 16.94
CA ALA A 133 1.37 -12.85 18.27
C ALA A 133 1.96 -14.18 18.79
N VAL A 134 2.18 -15.18 17.94
CA VAL A 134 2.84 -16.44 18.31
C VAL A 134 4.31 -16.20 18.70
N VAL A 135 5.04 -15.38 17.93
CA VAL A 135 6.42 -15.01 18.24
C VAL A 135 6.49 -14.19 19.54
N ALA A 136 5.65 -13.18 19.68
CA ALA A 136 5.55 -12.38 20.91
C ALA A 136 5.27 -13.24 22.14
N PHE A 137 4.38 -14.24 22.03
CA PHE A 137 4.12 -15.19 23.12
C PHE A 137 5.35 -16.03 23.49
N GLY A 138 6.10 -16.52 22.50
CA GLY A 138 7.36 -17.24 22.71
C GLY A 138 8.39 -16.39 23.45
N CYS A 139 8.60 -15.16 22.98
CA CYS A 139 9.52 -14.19 23.58
C CYS A 139 9.11 -13.77 24.99
N LEU A 140 7.81 -13.53 25.22
CA LEU A 140 7.24 -13.20 26.54
C LEU A 140 7.48 -14.34 27.53
N LYS A 141 7.20 -15.59 27.12
CA LYS A 141 7.43 -16.78 27.94
C LYS A 141 8.91 -16.93 28.29
N GLU A 142 9.81 -16.77 27.33
CA GLU A 142 11.25 -16.91 27.56
C GLU A 142 11.77 -15.81 28.52
N SER A 143 11.33 -14.57 28.33
CA SER A 143 11.68 -13.43 29.18
C SER A 143 11.14 -13.57 30.62
N PHE A 144 9.95 -14.16 30.78
CA PHE A 144 9.39 -14.49 32.10
C PHE A 144 10.19 -15.61 32.80
N VAL A 145 10.63 -16.63 32.06
CA VAL A 145 11.54 -17.68 32.57
C VAL A 145 12.91 -17.08 32.93
N LYS A 146 13.41 -16.11 32.16
CA LYS A 146 14.66 -15.38 32.45
C LYS A 146 14.57 -14.66 33.81
N ILE A 147 13.50 -13.91 34.05
CA ILE A 147 13.23 -13.22 35.32
C ILE A 147 13.10 -14.21 36.49
N THR A 148 12.27 -15.24 36.34
CA THR A 148 11.95 -16.17 37.44
C THR A 148 13.07 -17.16 37.77
N SER A 149 13.95 -17.47 36.82
CA SER A 149 15.16 -18.28 37.07
C SER A 149 16.30 -17.50 37.73
N GLY A 150 16.25 -16.16 37.74
CA GLY A 150 17.37 -15.32 38.19
C GLY A 150 18.66 -15.51 37.39
N SER A 151 18.60 -16.14 36.20
CA SER A 151 19.79 -16.52 35.46
C SER A 151 20.46 -15.29 34.84
N HIS A 152 21.69 -15.02 35.26
CA HIS A 152 22.50 -13.96 34.65
C HIS A 152 22.80 -14.33 33.18
N PRO A 153 22.47 -13.48 32.20
CA PRO A 153 23.03 -13.61 30.86
C PRO A 153 24.52 -13.24 30.89
N ASP A 154 25.35 -14.03 30.24
CA ASP A 154 26.77 -13.72 30.03
C ASP A 154 26.93 -13.14 28.62
N TYR A 155 27.50 -11.95 28.48
CA TYR A 155 27.56 -11.25 27.20
C TYR A 155 28.99 -11.30 26.65
N PRO A 156 29.38 -12.36 25.93
CA PRO A 156 30.69 -12.41 25.31
C PRO A 156 30.83 -11.27 24.31
N LEU A 157 32.00 -10.65 24.25
CA LEU A 157 32.22 -9.38 23.52
C LEU A 157 31.74 -9.42 22.05
N TRP A 158 31.81 -10.58 21.39
CA TRP A 158 31.32 -10.77 20.02
C TRP A 158 29.78 -10.68 19.89
N ALA A 159 29.02 -11.05 20.90
CA ALA A 159 27.56 -10.87 20.92
C ALA A 159 27.19 -9.38 20.96
N ILE A 160 27.93 -8.60 21.76
CA ILE A 160 27.80 -7.13 21.82
C ILE A 160 28.14 -6.50 20.46
N TRP A 161 29.22 -6.96 19.81
CA TRP A 161 29.57 -6.53 18.45
C TRP A 161 28.51 -6.88 17.41
N ILE A 162 27.87 -8.05 17.49
CA ILE A 162 26.78 -8.42 16.56
C ILE A 162 25.57 -7.51 16.72
N VAL A 163 25.11 -7.24 17.96
CA VAL A 163 23.98 -6.33 18.20
C VAL A 163 24.34 -4.91 17.74
N GLY A 164 25.54 -4.42 18.09
CA GLY A 164 26.05 -3.11 17.63
C GLY A 164 26.11 -2.99 16.10
N LEU A 165 26.65 -3.99 15.42
CA LEU A 165 26.70 -4.04 13.96
C LEU A 165 25.28 -4.08 13.35
N SER A 166 24.34 -4.81 13.96
CA SER A 166 22.97 -4.91 13.45
C SER A 166 22.24 -3.56 13.42
N ILE A 167 22.49 -2.69 14.41
CA ILE A 167 21.95 -1.33 14.46
C ILE A 167 22.53 -0.49 13.31
N ILE A 168 23.84 -0.58 13.08
CA ILE A 168 24.52 0.12 11.98
C ILE A 168 23.98 -0.35 10.62
N VAL A 169 23.76 -1.67 10.45
CA VAL A 169 23.20 -2.24 9.23
C VAL A 169 21.75 -1.79 9.02
N LYS A 170 20.88 -1.88 10.03
CA LYS A 170 19.47 -1.42 9.93
C LYS A 170 19.37 0.09 9.65
N GLU A 171 20.20 0.95 10.26
CA GLU A 171 20.24 2.39 9.94
C GLU A 171 20.84 2.69 8.55
N ALA A 172 21.78 1.86 8.06
CA ALA A 172 22.29 1.96 6.69
C ALA A 172 21.22 1.55 5.67
N MET A 173 20.49 0.45 5.92
CA MET A 173 19.33 0.03 5.13
C MET A 173 18.25 1.12 5.14
N ALA A 174 17.92 1.68 6.30
CA ALA A 174 16.97 2.79 6.42
C ALA A 174 17.38 3.99 5.54
N ARG A 175 18.64 4.44 5.60
CA ARG A 175 19.15 5.52 4.75
C ARG A 175 19.06 5.20 3.26
N PHE A 176 19.34 3.97 2.87
CA PHE A 176 19.24 3.54 1.47
C PHE A 176 17.78 3.53 1.00
N ALA A 177 16.86 2.97 1.79
CA ALA A 177 15.43 2.96 1.50
C ALA A 177 14.81 4.38 1.45
N PHE A 178 15.22 5.28 2.35
CA PHE A 178 14.83 6.70 2.27
C PHE A 178 15.35 7.36 0.99
N TRP A 179 16.63 7.20 0.66
CA TRP A 179 17.23 7.76 -0.56
C TRP A 179 16.56 7.21 -1.83
N ALA A 180 16.31 5.90 -1.88
CA ALA A 180 15.60 5.24 -2.99
C ALA A 180 14.14 5.71 -3.07
N GLY A 181 13.45 5.87 -1.95
CA GLY A 181 12.09 6.41 -1.88
C GLY A 181 11.99 7.86 -2.35
N ASP A 182 12.90 8.73 -1.89
CA ASP A 182 13.01 10.12 -2.33
C ASP A 182 13.32 10.22 -3.84
N LYS A 183 14.27 9.42 -4.35
CA LYS A 183 14.72 9.48 -5.74
C LYS A 183 13.73 8.82 -6.72
N THR A 184 12.93 7.85 -6.29
CA THR A 184 11.85 7.25 -7.10
C THR A 184 10.50 7.97 -6.98
N GLY A 185 10.25 8.64 -5.85
CA GLY A 185 8.92 9.10 -5.42
C GLY A 185 8.06 8.00 -4.75
N SER A 186 8.65 6.84 -4.42
CA SER A 186 7.91 5.72 -3.82
C SER A 186 7.65 5.93 -2.33
N ALA A 187 6.37 6.14 -1.98
CA ALA A 187 5.93 6.17 -0.58
C ALA A 187 6.21 4.85 0.16
N ALA A 188 6.16 3.71 -0.54
CA ALA A 188 6.44 2.40 0.04
C ALA A 188 7.90 2.24 0.50
N LEU A 189 8.88 2.67 -0.32
CA LEU A 189 10.30 2.63 0.06
C LEU A 189 10.61 3.60 1.22
N ARG A 190 9.91 4.75 1.29
CA ARG A 190 10.01 5.66 2.45
C ARG A 190 9.39 5.05 3.71
N ALA A 191 8.35 4.22 3.59
CA ALA A 191 7.75 3.50 4.70
C ALA A 191 8.68 2.41 5.23
N ASP A 192 9.32 1.62 4.35
CA ASP A 192 10.30 0.60 4.79
C ASP A 192 11.57 1.23 5.39
N GLY A 193 11.99 2.40 4.89
CA GLY A 193 13.00 3.23 5.55
C GLY A 193 12.65 3.59 7.01
N TRP A 194 11.37 3.88 7.30
CA TRP A 194 10.89 4.10 8.67
C TRP A 194 10.79 2.80 9.48
N HIS A 195 10.45 1.67 8.86
CA HIS A 195 10.46 0.35 9.51
C HIS A 195 11.88 -0.02 9.94
N HIS A 196 12.85 -0.01 9.03
CA HIS A 196 14.25 -0.31 9.34
C HIS A 196 14.86 0.62 10.39
N ARG A 197 14.48 1.91 10.40
CA ARG A 197 14.90 2.84 11.47
C ARG A 197 14.25 2.52 12.82
N SER A 198 13.00 2.08 12.83
CA SER A 198 12.32 1.63 14.05
C SER A 198 12.94 0.35 14.61
N ASP A 199 13.38 -0.57 13.75
CA ASP A 199 14.14 -1.75 14.13
C ASP A 199 15.52 -1.35 14.71
N ALA A 200 16.24 -0.42 14.06
CA ALA A 200 17.52 0.07 14.55
C ALA A 200 17.41 0.68 15.97
N VAL A 201 16.33 1.43 16.24
CA VAL A 201 16.02 1.95 17.59
C VAL A 201 15.71 0.82 18.57
N THR A 202 14.93 -0.19 18.16
CA THR A 202 14.57 -1.34 19.01
C THR A 202 15.80 -2.19 19.36
N SER A 203 16.66 -2.51 18.38
CA SER A 203 17.94 -3.17 18.63
C SER A 203 18.91 -2.31 19.45
N ALA A 204 18.83 -0.97 19.37
CA ALA A 204 19.62 -0.07 20.23
C ALA A 204 19.13 -0.08 21.69
N LEU A 205 17.83 -0.26 21.95
CA LEU A 205 17.31 -0.51 23.30
C LEU A 205 17.79 -1.86 23.85
N VAL A 206 17.92 -2.89 23.00
CA VAL A 206 18.57 -4.17 23.39
C VAL A 206 20.06 -3.98 23.70
N LEU A 207 20.80 -3.21 22.89
CA LEU A 207 22.21 -2.92 23.20
C LEU A 207 22.36 -2.16 24.52
N LEU A 208 21.50 -1.17 24.77
CA LEU A 208 21.47 -0.43 26.04
C LEU A 208 21.13 -1.35 27.22
N SER A 209 20.18 -2.28 27.04
CA SER A 209 19.85 -3.32 28.02
C SER A 209 21.08 -4.14 28.40
N ILE A 210 21.85 -4.64 27.42
CA ILE A 210 23.08 -5.41 27.63
C ILE A 210 24.08 -4.63 28.48
N LEU A 211 24.33 -3.36 28.12
CA LEU A 211 25.32 -2.51 28.79
C LEU A 211 24.95 -2.18 30.24
N ILE A 212 23.66 -2.09 30.59
CA ILE A 212 23.19 -1.83 31.96
C ILE A 212 23.05 -3.14 32.77
N CYS A 213 22.72 -4.26 32.11
CA CYS A 213 22.38 -5.54 32.78
C CYS A 213 23.52 -6.10 33.65
N GLY A 214 24.78 -5.71 33.41
CA GLY A 214 25.91 -5.98 34.32
C GLY A 214 25.74 -5.48 35.77
N THR A 215 24.74 -4.62 36.04
CA THR A 215 24.34 -4.20 37.39
C THR A 215 23.06 -4.88 37.90
N PHE A 216 22.15 -5.31 37.00
CA PHE A 216 20.87 -5.94 37.35
C PHE A 216 20.46 -7.00 36.30
N ALA A 217 20.55 -8.29 36.67
CA ALA A 217 20.22 -9.41 35.78
C ALA A 217 18.75 -9.41 35.27
N LEU A 218 17.85 -8.75 36.00
CA LEU A 218 16.44 -8.61 35.64
C LEU A 218 16.20 -7.76 34.37
N ILE A 219 17.12 -6.87 34.01
CA ILE A 219 16.91 -5.91 32.91
C ILE A 219 16.77 -6.61 31.56
N ASP A 220 17.57 -7.65 31.28
CA ASP A 220 17.45 -8.46 30.05
C ASP A 220 16.04 -9.05 29.86
N GLY A 221 15.47 -9.61 30.94
CA GLY A 221 14.11 -10.14 30.92
C GLY A 221 13.04 -9.05 30.86
N LEU A 222 13.21 -7.92 31.56
CA LEU A 222 12.25 -6.81 31.53
C LEU A 222 12.19 -6.15 30.13
N VAL A 223 13.33 -6.00 29.46
CA VAL A 223 13.39 -5.48 28.08
C VAL A 223 12.84 -6.50 27.08
N GLY A 224 13.11 -7.80 27.26
CA GLY A 224 12.47 -8.85 26.48
C GLY A 224 10.93 -8.86 26.60
N ILE A 225 10.39 -8.66 27.82
CA ILE A 225 8.95 -8.47 28.04
C ILE A 225 8.44 -7.20 27.34
N ALA A 226 9.16 -6.07 27.45
CA ALA A 226 8.74 -4.81 26.83
C ALA A 226 8.66 -4.92 25.29
N ILE A 227 9.63 -5.57 24.65
CA ILE A 227 9.61 -5.80 23.21
C ILE A 227 8.50 -6.79 22.82
N ALA A 228 8.29 -7.86 23.59
CA ALA A 228 7.18 -8.78 23.34
C ALA A 228 5.80 -8.08 23.42
N LEU A 229 5.59 -7.19 24.40
CA LEU A 229 4.38 -6.37 24.51
C LEU A 229 4.23 -5.38 23.34
N PHE A 230 5.32 -4.81 22.84
CA PHE A 230 5.31 -3.98 21.63
C PHE A 230 4.88 -4.76 20.38
N ILE A 231 5.42 -5.98 20.18
CA ILE A 231 5.00 -6.86 19.07
C ILE A 231 3.52 -7.26 19.21
N PHE A 232 3.04 -7.56 20.42
CA PHE A 232 1.61 -7.81 20.66
C PHE A 232 0.73 -6.60 20.32
N HIS A 233 1.17 -5.38 20.64
CA HIS A 233 0.46 -4.16 20.26
C HIS A 233 0.41 -3.98 18.73
N ALA A 234 1.52 -4.23 18.02
CA ALA A 234 1.56 -4.20 16.56
C ALA A 234 0.60 -5.24 15.94
N ALA A 235 0.61 -6.48 16.43
CA ALA A 235 -0.33 -7.52 16.00
C ALA A 235 -1.80 -7.13 16.23
N TYR A 236 -2.12 -6.58 17.41
CA TYR A 236 -3.46 -6.08 17.71
C TYR A 236 -3.87 -4.91 16.80
N ALA A 237 -2.97 -3.98 16.51
CA ALA A 237 -3.23 -2.86 15.62
C ALA A 237 -3.58 -3.33 14.19
N ILE A 238 -2.82 -4.29 13.65
CA ILE A 238 -3.07 -4.90 12.33
C ILE A 238 -4.45 -5.59 12.32
N ILE A 239 -4.77 -6.41 13.33
CA ILE A 239 -6.08 -7.07 13.44
C ILE A 239 -7.21 -6.04 13.50
N LYS A 240 -7.06 -5.00 14.32
CA LYS A 240 -8.07 -3.95 14.50
C LYS A 240 -8.37 -3.20 13.19
N ASP A 241 -7.34 -2.93 12.40
CA ASP A 241 -7.45 -2.22 11.12
C ASP A 241 -8.23 -3.07 10.09
N VAL A 242 -7.77 -4.30 9.83
CA VAL A 242 -8.42 -5.18 8.83
C VAL A 242 -9.76 -5.78 9.28
N SER A 243 -10.05 -5.77 10.59
CA SER A 243 -11.38 -6.17 11.11
C SER A 243 -12.51 -5.38 10.45
N GLY A 244 -12.30 -4.09 10.13
CA GLY A 244 -13.30 -3.28 9.44
C GLY A 244 -13.60 -3.77 8.02
N SER A 245 -12.57 -4.19 7.28
CA SER A 245 -12.72 -4.73 5.93
C SER A 245 -13.34 -6.13 5.91
N ILE A 246 -13.08 -6.95 6.93
CA ILE A 246 -13.61 -8.32 7.04
C ILE A 246 -15.07 -8.33 7.51
N LEU A 247 -15.44 -7.45 8.43
CA LEU A 247 -16.79 -7.42 9.05
C LEU A 247 -17.80 -6.55 8.30
N GLY A 248 -17.38 -5.80 7.28
CA GLY A 248 -18.25 -4.85 6.57
C GLY A 248 -18.53 -3.60 7.39
N ALA A 249 -17.48 -2.86 7.78
CA ALA A 249 -17.62 -1.59 8.48
C ALA A 249 -18.46 -0.58 7.68
N ALA A 250 -19.19 0.27 8.40
CA ALA A 250 -20.00 1.32 7.80
C ALA A 250 -19.14 2.28 6.94
N PRO A 251 -19.67 2.77 5.79
CA PRO A 251 -18.92 3.66 4.91
C PRO A 251 -18.53 4.96 5.61
N SER A 252 -17.38 5.52 5.23
CA SER A 252 -16.99 6.86 5.68
C SER A 252 -18.01 7.89 5.17
N ASN A 253 -18.24 8.93 5.99
CA ASN A 253 -19.13 10.03 5.59
C ASN A 253 -18.66 10.66 4.28
N GLU A 254 -17.35 10.77 4.05
CA GLU A 254 -16.76 11.28 2.79
C GLU A 254 -17.25 10.52 1.54
N ILE A 255 -17.24 9.18 1.55
CA ILE A 255 -17.70 8.39 0.39
C ILE A 255 -19.21 8.54 0.23
N LYS A 256 -19.96 8.52 1.33
CA LYS A 256 -21.42 8.74 1.33
C LYS A 256 -21.78 10.12 0.77
N ASP A 257 -21.07 11.17 1.17
CA ASP A 257 -21.29 12.55 0.75
C ASP A 257 -20.92 12.73 -0.73
N ARG A 258 -19.84 12.08 -1.21
CA ARG A 258 -19.48 12.03 -2.63
C ARG A 258 -20.55 11.35 -3.49
N ILE A 259 -21.05 10.17 -3.09
CA ILE A 259 -22.15 9.49 -3.80
C ILE A 259 -23.41 10.37 -3.78
N THR A 260 -23.75 10.96 -2.64
CA THR A 260 -24.90 11.88 -2.50
C THR A 260 -24.77 13.10 -3.41
N ALA A 261 -23.57 13.64 -3.61
CA ALA A 261 -23.32 14.77 -4.51
C ALA A 261 -23.55 14.39 -5.99
N VAL A 262 -23.02 13.25 -6.46
CA VAL A 262 -23.24 12.75 -7.83
C VAL A 262 -24.72 12.50 -8.10
N VAL A 263 -25.42 11.84 -7.17
CA VAL A 263 -26.87 11.57 -7.29
C VAL A 263 -27.66 12.88 -7.40
N LYS A 264 -27.38 13.87 -6.54
CA LYS A 264 -28.03 15.19 -6.58
C LYS A 264 -27.73 15.97 -7.87
N ALA A 265 -26.53 15.85 -8.42
CA ALA A 265 -26.17 16.50 -9.69
C ALA A 265 -26.98 15.92 -10.87
N GLN A 266 -27.20 14.60 -10.89
CA GLN A 266 -27.93 13.91 -11.97
C GLN A 266 -29.47 13.98 -11.81
N SER A 267 -29.99 14.00 -10.58
CA SER A 267 -31.43 13.83 -10.31
C SER A 267 -32.11 14.93 -9.49
N GLY A 268 -31.36 15.98 -9.13
CA GLY A 268 -31.87 17.17 -8.45
C GLY A 268 -31.88 17.06 -6.92
N GLU A 269 -32.11 18.19 -6.26
CA GLU A 269 -31.95 18.31 -4.80
C GLU A 269 -32.96 17.50 -3.97
N SER A 270 -34.11 17.15 -4.57
CA SER A 270 -35.16 16.31 -3.98
C SER A 270 -34.89 14.80 -4.08
N ALA A 271 -33.87 14.37 -4.82
CA ALA A 271 -33.51 12.96 -4.94
C ALA A 271 -32.67 12.50 -3.73
N GLY A 272 -33.35 11.99 -2.71
CA GLY A 272 -32.72 11.35 -1.56
C GLY A 272 -32.31 9.89 -1.84
N ILE A 273 -31.13 9.50 -1.35
CA ILE A 273 -30.72 8.09 -1.24
C ILE A 273 -30.91 7.60 0.20
N HIS A 274 -31.34 6.35 0.36
CA HIS A 274 -31.45 5.66 1.65
C HIS A 274 -30.93 4.22 1.54
N HIS A 275 -30.76 3.53 2.67
CA HIS A 275 -30.15 2.19 2.75
C HIS A 275 -28.84 2.01 1.95
N LEU A 276 -27.97 3.03 1.97
CA LEU A 276 -26.62 2.95 1.40
C LEU A 276 -25.75 1.97 2.20
N HIS A 277 -25.45 0.83 1.59
CA HIS A 277 -24.43 -0.12 2.00
C HIS A 277 -23.26 -0.03 1.02
N ILE A 278 -22.04 -0.18 1.53
CA ILE A 278 -20.82 -0.20 0.69
C ILE A 278 -19.95 -1.37 1.15
N HIS A 279 -19.44 -2.14 0.20
CA HIS A 279 -18.49 -3.22 0.42
C HIS A 279 -17.19 -2.93 -0.32
N ARG A 280 -16.05 -3.29 0.25
CA ARG A 280 -14.72 -3.09 -0.34
C ARG A 280 -13.98 -4.41 -0.44
N TYR A 281 -13.38 -4.66 -1.60
CA TYR A 281 -12.63 -5.87 -1.94
C TYR A 281 -11.27 -5.47 -2.53
N GLY A 282 -10.35 -5.01 -1.66
CA GLY A 282 -9.13 -4.32 -2.09
C GLY A 282 -9.46 -2.94 -2.67
N ASP A 283 -8.98 -2.65 -3.87
CA ASP A 283 -9.33 -1.43 -4.61
C ASP A 283 -10.77 -1.41 -5.14
N HIS A 284 -11.42 -2.58 -5.29
CA HIS A 284 -12.80 -2.65 -5.80
C HIS A 284 -13.82 -2.24 -4.74
N ILE A 285 -14.80 -1.41 -5.11
CA ILE A 285 -15.84 -0.91 -4.21
C ILE A 285 -17.21 -1.13 -4.85
N GLU A 286 -18.06 -1.89 -4.15
CA GLU A 286 -19.46 -2.12 -4.47
C GLU A 286 -20.34 -1.19 -3.60
N ALA A 287 -21.33 -0.51 -4.17
CA ALA A 287 -22.28 0.32 -3.43
C ALA A 287 -23.73 -0.01 -3.79
N THR A 288 -24.52 -0.47 -2.81
CA THR A 288 -25.95 -0.70 -2.97
C THR A 288 -26.74 0.37 -2.22
N PHE A 289 -27.64 1.07 -2.91
CA PHE A 289 -28.51 2.07 -2.28
C PHE A 289 -29.89 2.11 -2.91
N HIS A 290 -30.85 2.61 -2.15
CA HIS A 290 -32.24 2.73 -2.59
C HIS A 290 -32.50 4.16 -3.06
N MET A 291 -33.33 4.30 -4.10
CA MET A 291 -33.78 5.58 -4.65
C MET A 291 -35.29 5.55 -4.87
N ARG A 292 -35.96 6.66 -4.54
CA ARG A 292 -37.41 6.80 -4.65
C ARG A 292 -37.80 7.63 -5.86
N PHE A 293 -38.76 7.13 -6.64
CA PHE A 293 -39.27 7.76 -7.86
C PHE A 293 -40.77 8.06 -7.75
N ALA A 294 -41.24 9.06 -8.49
CA ALA A 294 -42.62 9.54 -8.40
C ALA A 294 -43.66 8.45 -8.75
N PRO A 295 -44.80 8.37 -8.03
CA PRO A 295 -45.89 7.45 -8.39
C PRO A 295 -46.35 7.65 -9.83
N GLY A 296 -46.46 6.55 -10.58
CA GLY A 296 -46.87 6.57 -11.99
C GLY A 296 -45.74 6.77 -13.02
N ILE A 297 -44.48 6.92 -12.59
CA ILE A 297 -43.33 6.78 -13.51
C ILE A 297 -43.35 5.41 -14.19
N SER A 298 -42.93 5.34 -15.46
CA SER A 298 -42.79 4.04 -16.13
C SER A 298 -41.55 3.30 -15.61
N LEU A 299 -41.60 1.96 -15.54
CA LEU A 299 -40.45 1.16 -15.11
C LEU A 299 -39.23 1.36 -16.03
N ALA A 300 -39.46 1.58 -17.33
CA ALA A 300 -38.40 1.88 -18.29
C ALA A 300 -37.72 3.22 -17.98
N GLU A 301 -38.49 4.28 -17.76
CA GLU A 301 -37.94 5.60 -17.42
C GLU A 301 -37.23 5.62 -16.05
N ALA A 302 -37.78 4.91 -15.06
CA ALA A 302 -37.13 4.75 -13.76
C ALA A 302 -35.79 4.00 -13.90
N HIS A 303 -35.73 2.95 -14.73
CA HIS A 303 -34.51 2.22 -15.02
C HIS A 303 -33.48 3.06 -15.80
N GLU A 304 -33.89 3.80 -16.84
CA GLU A 304 -32.99 4.70 -17.58
C GLU A 304 -32.38 5.78 -16.66
N ARG A 305 -33.18 6.38 -15.77
CA ARG A 305 -32.70 7.34 -14.77
C ARG A 305 -31.73 6.69 -13.78
N ALA A 306 -32.04 5.50 -13.27
CA ALA A 306 -31.15 4.76 -12.38
C ALA A 306 -29.82 4.43 -13.06
N THR A 307 -29.85 3.88 -14.28
CA THR A 307 -28.64 3.54 -15.05
C THR A 307 -27.80 4.76 -15.42
N GLY A 308 -28.41 5.93 -15.64
CA GLY A 308 -27.68 7.20 -15.78
C GLY A 308 -26.88 7.56 -14.53
N ILE A 309 -27.47 7.39 -13.34
CA ILE A 309 -26.82 7.63 -12.05
C ILE A 309 -25.77 6.55 -11.75
N GLU A 310 -26.03 5.28 -12.08
CA GLU A 310 -25.09 4.17 -11.94
C GLU A 310 -23.82 4.41 -12.77
N ASN A 311 -23.98 4.85 -14.02
CA ASN A 311 -22.84 5.20 -14.87
C ASN A 311 -22.07 6.42 -14.32
N ALA A 312 -22.77 7.47 -13.88
CA ALA A 312 -22.11 8.65 -13.29
C ALA A 312 -21.30 8.30 -12.02
N VAL A 313 -21.85 7.46 -11.12
CA VAL A 313 -21.13 6.99 -9.92
C VAL A 313 -19.92 6.13 -10.30
N ARG A 314 -20.03 5.27 -11.32
CA ARG A 314 -18.90 4.48 -11.82
C ARG A 314 -17.80 5.35 -12.41
N ASP A 315 -18.16 6.29 -13.28
CA ASP A 315 -17.22 7.11 -14.05
C ASP A 315 -16.56 8.23 -13.21
N GLU A 316 -17.30 8.85 -12.27
CA GLU A 316 -16.78 9.93 -11.42
C GLU A 316 -16.07 9.43 -10.16
N LEU A 317 -16.48 8.28 -9.59
CA LEU A 317 -16.01 7.81 -8.28
C LEU A 317 -15.21 6.50 -8.34
N GLY A 318 -15.27 5.73 -9.43
CA GLY A 318 -14.66 4.40 -9.54
C GLY A 318 -15.36 3.33 -8.69
N ILE A 319 -16.64 3.54 -8.36
CA ILE A 319 -17.45 2.67 -7.50
C ILE A 319 -18.47 1.95 -8.38
N GLU A 320 -18.57 0.62 -8.28
CA GLU A 320 -19.61 -0.15 -8.95
C GLU A 320 -20.93 -0.04 -8.16
N PRO A 321 -22.02 0.50 -8.74
CA PRO A 321 -23.25 0.75 -8.00
C PRO A 321 -24.40 -0.19 -8.41
N THR A 322 -25.31 -0.44 -7.48
CA THR A 322 -26.60 -1.12 -7.74
C THR A 322 -27.72 -0.34 -7.07
N ILE A 323 -28.64 0.21 -7.88
CA ILE A 323 -29.75 1.04 -7.37
C ILE A 323 -31.03 0.22 -7.22
N HIS A 324 -31.57 0.16 -6.00
CA HIS A 324 -32.90 -0.37 -5.76
C HIS A 324 -33.96 0.72 -5.99
N ILE A 325 -34.84 0.51 -6.98
CA ILE A 325 -35.90 1.45 -7.38
C ILE A 325 -37.13 1.25 -6.49
N GLU A 326 -37.44 2.24 -5.66
CA GLU A 326 -38.65 2.31 -4.84
C GLU A 326 -39.67 3.34 -5.38
N PRO A 327 -40.98 3.15 -5.16
CA PRO A 327 -41.96 4.22 -5.30
C PRO A 327 -41.87 5.20 -4.11
N GLN A 328 -41.97 6.49 -4.38
CA GLN A 328 -42.10 7.51 -3.33
C GLN A 328 -43.48 7.42 -2.67
N MET A 329 -43.52 7.21 -1.35
CA MET A 329 -44.77 7.05 -0.61
C MET A 329 -45.45 8.41 -0.36
N GLU A 330 -46.73 8.53 -0.73
CA GLU A 330 -47.51 9.79 -0.67
C GLU A 330 -47.66 10.38 0.76
N SER A 331 -47.38 9.60 1.80
CA SER A 331 -47.59 9.98 3.20
C SER A 331 -46.47 10.79 3.84
N GLU A 332 -45.24 10.77 3.29
CA GLU A 332 -44.09 11.47 3.91
C GLU A 332 -44.22 13.00 3.84
N GLY A 333 -45.09 13.53 2.98
CA GLY A 333 -45.49 14.96 2.98
C GLY A 333 -46.45 15.36 4.11
N ARG A 334 -46.83 14.47 5.04
CA ARG A 334 -47.85 14.72 6.08
C ARG A 334 -47.54 14.16 7.48
N ALA A 335 -46.27 14.06 7.89
CA ALA A 335 -45.95 13.67 9.27
C ALA A 335 -44.66 14.29 9.86
N ARG A 336 -44.79 15.53 10.36
CA ARG A 336 -43.92 16.22 11.36
C ARG A 336 -42.47 16.50 10.96
#